data_AF-A0A6P9AWI9-F1
#
_entry.id   AF-A0A6P9AWI9-F1
#
_cell.length_a   1.000
_cell.length_b   1.000
_cell.length_c   1.000
_cell.angle_alpha   90.00
_cell.angle_beta   90.00
_cell.angle_gamma   90.00
#
_symmetry.space_group_name_H-M   'P 1'
#
loop_
_entity.id
_entity.type
_entity.pdbx_description
1 polymer ?
#
loop_
_entity_poly.entity_id
_entity_poly.type
_entity_poly.pdbx_seq_one_letter_code
_entity_poly.pdbx_strand_id
1 'polypeptide(L)'
;CIDAWEPKVLRAGMGAHFRIPIVSNLEWDLVPNYLPTESCIHVAESCRERPPEEAERASPAQAGCRTPKSSNRTSQLAPSKGSQEEEEEEEEPNWLEVQPYYNPWMDASVAVVVGGETHGVSPEAKQLAQRSGGKQLAIPVVPGVESLNSAMAASVLLFEAKRQLLVKEGGASRFQLKQ
;
A
#
# COMPACT_ATOMS: atom_id res chain seq x y z
N CYS A 1 -2.58 -1.14 -18.05
CA CYS A 1 -2.50 -2.61 -18.11
C CYS A 1 -2.62 -3.05 -19.57
N ILE A 2 -2.04 -4.20 -19.95
CA ILE A 2 -2.24 -4.79 -21.29
C ILE A 2 -3.55 -5.60 -21.30
N ASP A 3 -4.09 -5.90 -22.49
CA ASP A 3 -5.30 -6.72 -22.62
C ASP A 3 -5.06 -8.17 -22.14
N ALA A 4 -5.86 -8.62 -21.17
CA ALA A 4 -5.79 -9.96 -20.58
C ALA A 4 -6.07 -11.08 -21.60
N TRP A 5 -6.75 -10.77 -22.70
CA TRP A 5 -7.16 -11.73 -23.74
C TRP A 5 -6.21 -11.76 -24.95
N GLU A 6 -5.13 -10.97 -24.96
CA GLU A 6 -4.14 -11.00 -26.04
C GLU A 6 -3.48 -12.39 -26.12
N PRO A 7 -3.22 -12.95 -27.34
CA PRO A 7 -2.62 -14.27 -27.49
C PRO A 7 -1.32 -14.51 -26.71
N LYS A 8 -0.50 -13.46 -26.49
CA LYS A 8 0.73 -13.57 -25.68
C LYS A 8 0.42 -13.80 -24.21
N VAL A 9 -0.55 -13.06 -23.68
CA VAL A 9 -0.99 -13.15 -22.28
C VAL A 9 -1.68 -14.49 -22.02
N LEU A 10 -2.57 -14.92 -22.92
CA LEU A 10 -3.23 -16.22 -22.81
C LEU A 10 -2.25 -17.40 -22.80
N ARG A 11 -1.21 -17.34 -23.64
CA ARG A 11 -0.13 -18.35 -23.63
C ARG A 11 0.66 -18.32 -22.34
N ALA A 12 1.05 -17.14 -21.85
CA ALA A 12 1.80 -16.99 -20.61
C ALA A 12 1.02 -17.52 -19.39
N GLY A 13 -0.28 -17.20 -19.31
CA GLY A 13 -1.15 -17.70 -18.23
C GLY A 13 -1.69 -19.11 -18.43
N MET A 14 -1.27 -19.82 -19.49
CA MET A 14 -1.65 -21.22 -19.79
C MET A 14 -3.17 -21.48 -19.71
N GLY A 15 -3.99 -20.51 -20.14
CA GLY A 15 -5.45 -20.62 -20.12
C GLY A 15 -6.12 -20.46 -18.74
N ALA A 16 -5.40 -20.10 -17.68
CA ALA A 16 -5.98 -19.86 -16.35
C ALA A 16 -7.05 -18.75 -16.34
N HIS A 17 -6.97 -17.81 -17.29
CA HIS A 17 -7.94 -16.74 -17.51
C HIS A 17 -9.40 -17.24 -17.65
N PHE A 18 -9.60 -18.45 -18.20
CA PHE A 18 -10.94 -19.03 -18.36
C PHE A 18 -11.50 -19.67 -17.09
N ARG A 19 -10.71 -19.71 -16.00
CA ARG A 19 -11.07 -20.37 -14.73
C ARG A 19 -11.30 -19.39 -13.59
N ILE A 20 -10.86 -18.15 -13.73
CA ILE A 20 -10.97 -17.11 -12.70
C ILE A 20 -11.66 -15.89 -13.33
N PRO A 21 -12.65 -15.27 -12.66
CA PRO A 21 -13.24 -14.03 -13.14
C PRO A 21 -12.19 -12.93 -13.27
N ILE A 22 -12.15 -12.26 -14.42
CA ILE A 22 -11.30 -11.12 -14.68
C ILE A 22 -12.20 -9.94 -14.99
N VAL A 23 -12.13 -8.90 -14.15
CA VAL A 23 -12.80 -7.62 -14.39
C VAL A 23 -11.70 -6.60 -14.70
N SER A 24 -11.81 -5.95 -15.85
CA SER A 24 -10.84 -4.96 -16.34
C SER A 24 -11.46 -3.57 -16.39
N ASN A 25 -10.60 -2.55 -16.52
CA ASN A 25 -11.00 -1.14 -16.66
C ASN A 25 -11.91 -0.64 -15.53
N LEU A 26 -11.62 -1.03 -14.29
CA LEU A 26 -12.30 -0.51 -13.11
C LEU A 26 -11.61 0.76 -12.62
N GLU A 27 -12.41 1.77 -12.33
CA GLU A 27 -11.99 2.95 -11.57
C GLU A 27 -11.91 2.62 -10.08
N TRP A 28 -10.99 3.24 -9.35
CA TRP A 28 -10.73 2.94 -7.94
C TRP A 28 -11.95 3.13 -7.04
N ASP A 29 -12.82 4.10 -7.35
CA ASP A 29 -14.06 4.35 -6.60
C ASP A 29 -15.10 3.23 -6.77
N LEU A 30 -15.03 2.47 -7.86
CA LEU A 30 -15.94 1.36 -8.14
C LEU A 30 -15.45 0.04 -7.55
N VAL A 31 -14.15 -0.09 -7.25
CA VAL A 31 -13.55 -1.33 -6.72
C VAL A 31 -14.28 -1.88 -5.49
N PRO A 32 -14.65 -1.07 -4.47
CA PRO A 32 -15.40 -1.56 -3.31
C PRO A 32 -16.70 -2.30 -3.65
N ASN A 33 -17.38 -1.94 -4.75
CA ASN A 33 -18.64 -2.56 -5.16
C ASN A 33 -18.48 -4.02 -5.62
N TYR A 34 -17.25 -4.43 -5.95
CA TYR A 34 -16.93 -5.80 -6.39
C TYR A 34 -16.35 -6.67 -5.28
N LEU A 35 -16.12 -6.10 -4.10
CA LEU A 35 -15.58 -6.80 -2.95
C LEU A 35 -16.70 -7.11 -1.94
N PRO A 36 -16.56 -8.19 -1.14
CA PRO A 36 -17.43 -8.41 0.01
C PRO A 36 -17.48 -7.20 0.95
N THR A 37 -18.59 -7.04 1.67
CA THR A 37 -18.73 -6.01 2.70
C THR A 37 -17.64 -6.18 3.76
N GLU A 38 -17.04 -5.07 4.21
CA GLU A 38 -15.93 -5.05 5.18
C GLU A 38 -14.64 -5.77 4.69
N SER A 39 -14.36 -5.76 3.37
CA SER A 39 -13.07 -6.23 2.87
C SER A 39 -11.93 -5.29 3.25
N CYS A 40 -10.87 -5.85 3.81
CA CYS A 40 -9.61 -5.15 4.06
C CYS A 40 -8.73 -5.18 2.82
N ILE A 41 -8.30 -4.02 2.32
CA ILE A 41 -7.54 -3.88 1.08
C ILE A 41 -6.08 -3.57 1.44
N HIS A 42 -5.18 -4.49 1.16
CA HIS A 42 -3.75 -4.31 1.38
C HIS A 42 -3.02 -3.92 0.09
N VAL A 43 -1.87 -3.25 0.21
CA VAL A 43 -1.00 -2.94 -0.94
C VAL A 43 0.29 -3.75 -0.88
N ALA A 44 0.74 -4.25 -2.03
CA ALA A 44 2.00 -4.95 -2.19
C ALA A 44 3.02 -3.98 -2.81
N GLU A 45 3.87 -3.40 -1.96
CA GLU A 45 4.86 -2.40 -2.36
C GLU A 45 6.17 -2.62 -1.62
N SER A 46 7.30 -2.44 -2.32
CA SER A 46 8.62 -2.43 -1.70
C SER A 46 8.69 -1.33 -0.65
N CYS A 47 9.10 -1.67 0.57
CA CYS A 47 9.42 -0.68 1.58
C CYS A 47 10.66 0.09 1.11
N ARG A 48 10.47 1.29 0.53
CA ARG A 48 11.59 2.20 0.31
C ARG A 48 12.01 2.72 1.68
N GLU A 49 13.26 2.47 2.06
CA GLU A 49 13.83 3.04 3.28
C GLU A 49 13.62 4.56 3.25
N ARG A 50 12.93 5.07 4.28
CA ARG A 50 12.69 6.51 4.42
C ARG A 50 14.04 7.20 4.60
N PRO A 51 14.34 8.27 3.85
CA PRO A 51 15.45 9.16 4.20
C PRO A 51 15.23 9.69 5.62
N PRO A 52 16.25 9.72 6.50
CA PRO A 52 16.10 10.08 7.91
C PRO A 52 15.39 11.43 8.16
N GLU A 53 15.47 12.38 7.22
CA GLU A 53 14.99 13.75 7.39
C GLU A 53 13.45 13.90 7.48
N GLU A 54 12.67 12.94 6.96
CA GLU A 54 11.20 12.98 7.01
C GLU A 54 10.62 12.24 8.22
N ALA A 55 11.41 11.39 8.88
CA ALA A 55 10.98 10.65 10.06
C ALA A 55 10.81 11.55 11.30
N GLU A 56 11.61 12.62 11.41
CA GLU A 56 11.57 13.55 12.55
C GLU A 56 10.41 14.56 12.47
N ARG A 57 9.86 14.82 11.27
CA ARG A 57 8.78 15.82 11.09
C ARG A 57 7.38 15.32 11.47
N ALA A 58 7.21 14.01 11.66
CA ALA A 58 5.91 13.38 11.91
C ALA A 58 5.62 13.05 13.40
N SER A 59 6.33 13.67 14.36
CA SER A 59 6.03 13.50 15.79
C SER A 59 5.26 14.72 16.35
N PRO A 60 4.01 14.58 16.84
CA PRO A 60 3.30 15.66 17.48
C PRO A 60 3.71 15.80 18.96
N ALA A 61 4.14 17.02 19.31
CA ALA A 61 4.16 17.65 20.63
C ALA A 61 5.02 17.03 21.77
N GLN A 62 6.10 17.73 22.12
CA GLN A 62 6.41 18.01 23.52
C GLN A 62 6.30 19.52 23.78
N ALA A 63 5.42 19.84 24.72
CA ALA A 63 5.14 21.17 25.22
C ALA A 63 6.20 21.64 26.23
N GLY A 64 6.44 22.96 26.25
CA GLY A 64 7.18 23.70 27.29
C GLY A 64 8.66 23.89 26.95
N CYS A 65 9.29 25.05 27.05
CA CYS A 65 9.04 26.20 27.91
C CYS A 65 9.73 27.45 27.32
N ARG A 66 9.13 28.63 27.53
CA ARG A 66 9.66 29.94 27.09
C ARG A 66 10.80 30.42 28.01
N THR A 67 11.78 31.15 27.47
CA THR A 67 12.14 32.55 27.85
C THR A 67 13.43 33.06 27.14
N PRO A 68 13.70 34.39 27.09
CA PRO A 68 14.25 35.07 25.90
C PRO A 68 15.65 35.71 26.10
N LYS A 69 16.25 36.17 24.98
CA LYS A 69 17.21 37.30 24.78
C LYS A 69 17.95 37.05 23.45
N SER A 70 18.46 37.98 22.65
CA SER A 70 18.47 39.45 22.52
C SER A 70 19.31 39.73 21.26
N SER A 71 19.00 40.82 20.52
CA SER A 71 19.90 41.60 19.62
C SER A 71 20.55 40.88 18.41
N ASN A 72 20.60 41.38 17.17
CA ASN A 72 20.59 42.74 16.65
C ASN A 72 20.16 42.79 15.16
N ARG A 73 19.84 44.02 14.73
CA ARG A 73 19.22 44.50 13.48
C ARG A 73 20.06 44.37 12.18
N THR A 74 19.35 44.66 11.08
CA THR A 74 19.78 45.40 9.84
C THR A 74 20.10 44.48 8.65
N SER A 75 19.54 44.59 7.44
CA SER A 75 18.56 45.48 6.80
C SER A 75 18.35 45.06 5.34
N GLN A 76 17.24 45.51 4.74
CA GLN A 76 17.04 45.95 3.34
C GLN A 76 16.16 45.11 2.39
N LEU A 77 15.01 45.75 2.10
CA LEU A 77 14.33 45.98 0.82
C LEU A 77 13.81 44.81 -0.06
N ALA A 78 12.51 44.90 -0.32
CA ALA A 78 11.72 44.15 -1.31
C ALA A 78 12.09 44.49 -2.78
N PRO A 79 11.64 43.72 -3.79
CA PRO A 79 10.29 43.96 -4.31
C PRO A 79 9.49 42.71 -4.73
N SER A 80 8.18 42.94 -4.74
CA SER A 80 7.05 42.10 -5.15
C SER A 80 7.15 41.56 -6.59
N LYS A 81 6.77 40.29 -6.78
CA LYS A 81 6.12 39.81 -8.00
C LYS A 81 5.05 38.80 -7.62
N GLY A 82 3.82 39.11 -8.02
CA GLY A 82 2.70 38.20 -7.91
C GLY A 82 2.86 37.03 -8.89
N SER A 83 2.44 35.87 -8.42
CA SER A 83 2.17 34.70 -9.23
C SER A 83 1.18 33.87 -8.43
N GLN A 84 -0.03 33.87 -8.96
CA GLN A 84 -1.11 32.90 -8.82
C GLN A 84 -0.93 31.86 -7.70
N GLU A 85 -1.79 31.99 -6.70
CA GLU A 85 -2.12 30.93 -5.75
C GLU A 85 -2.74 29.78 -6.56
N GLU A 86 -1.91 28.84 -7.01
CA GLU A 86 -2.36 27.47 -7.18
C GLU A 86 -2.45 26.91 -5.77
N GLU A 87 -3.68 26.71 -5.29
CA GLU A 87 -3.94 25.95 -4.08
C GLU A 87 -3.41 24.52 -4.36
N GLU A 88 -2.13 24.29 -4.04
CA GLU A 88 -1.61 22.95 -3.86
C GLU A 88 -2.42 22.37 -2.70
N GLU A 89 -3.42 21.55 -3.03
CA GLU A 89 -4.05 20.68 -2.04
C GLU A 89 -2.90 19.91 -1.38
N GLU A 90 -2.58 20.25 -0.14
CA GLU A 90 -1.59 19.53 0.66
C GLU A 90 -2.11 18.10 0.80
N GLU A 91 -1.71 17.21 -0.10
CA GLU A 91 -2.06 15.80 -0.04
C GLU A 91 -1.48 15.25 1.26
N GLU A 92 -2.36 15.05 2.24
CA GLU A 92 -2.04 14.40 3.50
C GLU A 92 -1.19 13.16 3.20
N PRO A 93 -0.01 13.03 3.80
CA PRO A 93 0.95 12.02 3.40
C PRO A 93 0.30 10.62 3.49
N ASN A 94 0.15 9.99 2.34
CA ASN A 94 -0.55 8.72 2.14
C ASN A 94 0.28 7.54 2.67
N TRP A 95 0.59 7.57 3.96
CA TRP A 95 1.39 6.56 4.65
C TRP A 95 0.49 5.41 5.10
N LEU A 96 0.81 4.21 4.66
CA LEU A 96 0.25 2.99 5.23
C LEU A 96 1.19 2.42 6.28
N GLU A 97 0.61 1.82 7.32
CA GLU A 97 1.37 0.99 8.24
C GLU A 97 2.01 -0.17 7.44
N VAL A 98 3.33 -0.28 7.51
CA VAL A 98 4.09 -1.33 6.82
C VAL A 98 4.22 -2.53 7.75
N GLN A 99 3.94 -3.72 7.23
CA GLN A 99 4.20 -4.98 7.93
C GLN A 99 4.84 -6.02 7.01
N PRO A 100 5.65 -6.95 7.55
CA PRO A 100 6.11 -8.10 6.79
C PRO A 100 4.95 -8.97 6.30
N TYR A 101 5.05 -9.48 5.08
CA TYR A 101 3.99 -10.27 4.45
C TYR A 101 3.61 -11.56 5.19
N TYR A 102 4.49 -12.10 6.03
CA TYR A 102 4.26 -13.33 6.78
C TYR A 102 3.51 -13.12 8.11
N ASN A 103 3.31 -11.86 8.53
CA ASN A 103 2.44 -11.58 9.67
C ASN A 103 0.98 -11.90 9.31
N PRO A 104 0.08 -12.15 10.29
CA PRO A 104 -1.32 -12.39 9.99
C PRO A 104 -1.98 -11.18 9.30
N TRP A 105 -2.64 -11.44 8.17
CA TRP A 105 -3.50 -10.47 7.49
C TRP A 105 -4.76 -11.10 6.89
N MET A 106 -4.91 -12.41 6.95
CA MET A 106 -6.09 -13.16 6.46
C MET A 106 -7.20 -13.37 7.50
N ASP A 107 -7.37 -12.41 8.42
CA ASP A 107 -8.35 -12.54 9.50
C ASP A 107 -9.79 -12.21 9.07
N ALA A 108 -9.93 -11.38 8.03
CA ALA A 108 -11.19 -10.98 7.41
C ALA A 108 -11.19 -11.28 5.90
N SER A 109 -12.21 -10.82 5.18
CA SER A 109 -12.20 -10.81 3.72
C SER A 109 -11.12 -9.84 3.23
N VAL A 110 -10.24 -10.27 2.33
CA VAL A 110 -9.07 -9.49 1.94
C VAL A 110 -8.98 -9.33 0.44
N ALA A 111 -8.60 -8.13 0.00
CA ALA A 111 -8.07 -7.87 -1.32
C ALA A 111 -6.61 -7.39 -1.23
N VAL A 112 -5.80 -7.70 -2.24
CA VAL A 112 -4.41 -7.24 -2.33
C VAL A 112 -4.20 -6.52 -3.65
N VAL A 113 -3.70 -5.29 -3.59
CA VAL A 113 -3.33 -4.49 -4.75
C VAL A 113 -1.86 -4.71 -5.06
N VAL A 114 -1.57 -5.08 -6.31
CA VAL A 114 -0.20 -5.23 -6.82
C VAL A 114 0.07 -4.16 -7.86
N GLY A 115 1.14 -3.40 -7.64
CA GLY A 115 1.55 -2.30 -8.52
C GLY A 115 2.15 -2.75 -9.86
N GLY A 116 2.19 -1.81 -10.80
CA GLY A 116 2.90 -2.00 -12.07
C GLY A 116 4.42 -1.90 -11.89
N GLU A 117 5.19 -2.47 -12.82
CA GLU A 117 6.65 -2.57 -12.70
C GLU A 117 7.37 -1.20 -12.62
N THR A 118 6.86 -0.19 -13.34
CA THR A 118 7.55 1.11 -13.45
C THR A 118 7.20 2.08 -12.33
N HIS A 119 5.91 2.17 -11.98
CA HIS A 119 5.41 3.20 -11.06
C HIS A 119 4.94 2.64 -9.71
N GLY A 120 4.95 1.30 -9.54
CA GLY A 120 4.45 0.68 -8.32
C GLY A 120 2.93 0.84 -8.15
N VAL A 121 2.50 1.00 -6.91
CA VAL A 121 1.10 1.16 -6.51
C VAL A 121 0.72 2.65 -6.58
N SER A 122 -0.41 2.97 -7.22
CA SER A 122 -0.84 4.36 -7.38
C SER A 122 -1.32 4.99 -6.06
N PRO A 123 -1.32 6.33 -5.94
CA PRO A 123 -1.79 7.01 -4.73
C PRO A 123 -3.24 6.67 -4.37
N GLU A 124 -4.12 6.55 -5.36
CA GLU A 124 -5.54 6.23 -5.16
C GLU A 124 -5.72 4.84 -4.55
N ALA A 125 -4.89 3.87 -4.96
CA ALA A 125 -4.88 2.54 -4.39
C ALA A 125 -4.44 2.54 -2.92
N LYS A 126 -3.44 3.37 -2.57
CA LYS A 126 -3.00 3.54 -1.18
C LYS A 126 -4.08 4.22 -0.34
N GLN A 127 -4.75 5.24 -0.86
CA GLN A 127 -5.88 5.88 -0.17
C GLN A 127 -7.03 4.89 0.06
N LEU A 128 -7.36 4.08 -0.94
CA LEU A 128 -8.38 3.04 -0.83
C LEU A 128 -8.01 2.00 0.25
N ALA A 129 -6.75 1.58 0.27
CA ALA A 129 -6.23 0.67 1.28
C ALA A 129 -6.31 1.30 2.69
N GLN A 130 -5.91 2.55 2.88
CA GLN A 130 -6.05 3.27 4.15
C GLN A 130 -7.51 3.33 4.63
N ARG A 131 -8.46 3.70 3.74
CA ARG A 131 -9.90 3.77 4.05
C ARG A 131 -10.47 2.43 4.51
N SER A 132 -9.93 1.32 3.99
CA SER A 132 -10.34 -0.04 4.38
C SER A 132 -9.66 -0.58 5.64
N GLY A 133 -8.79 0.19 6.30
CA GLY A 133 -7.97 -0.28 7.43
C GLY A 133 -6.81 -1.20 7.01
N GLY A 134 -6.45 -1.13 5.73
CA GLY A 134 -5.40 -1.91 5.10
C GLY A 134 -3.99 -1.50 5.50
N LYS A 135 -3.05 -2.32 5.07
CA LYS A 135 -1.61 -2.19 5.36
C LYS A 135 -0.77 -2.42 4.11
N GLN A 136 0.46 -1.92 4.13
CA GLN A 136 1.46 -2.27 3.14
C GLN A 136 2.14 -3.59 3.51
N LEU A 137 2.00 -4.60 2.66
CA LEU A 137 2.64 -5.91 2.82
C LEU A 137 4.01 -5.89 2.17
N ALA A 138 5.05 -5.92 3.00
CA ALA A 138 6.44 -5.92 2.56
C ALA A 138 6.99 -7.34 2.40
N ILE A 139 7.52 -7.65 1.22
CA ILE A 139 8.33 -8.84 0.98
C ILE A 139 9.80 -8.45 1.17
N PRO A 140 10.53 -9.06 2.12
CA PRO A 140 11.95 -8.79 2.30
C PRO A 140 12.74 -9.10 1.03
N VAL A 141 13.56 -8.14 0.60
CA VAL A 141 14.50 -8.27 -0.52
C VAL A 141 15.91 -7.97 -0.04
N VAL A 142 16.92 -8.48 -0.74
CA VAL A 142 18.31 -8.20 -0.42
C VAL A 142 18.66 -6.73 -0.72
N PRO A 143 19.57 -6.10 0.05
CA PRO A 143 19.99 -4.73 -0.21
C PRO A 143 20.50 -4.55 -1.66
N GLY A 144 20.11 -3.45 -2.29
CA GLY A 144 20.46 -3.14 -3.69
C GLY A 144 19.48 -3.70 -4.73
N VAL A 145 18.48 -4.50 -4.34
CA VAL A 145 17.35 -4.87 -5.18
C VAL A 145 16.15 -4.00 -4.83
N GLU A 146 15.67 -3.21 -5.79
CA GLU A 146 14.58 -2.26 -5.56
C GLU A 146 13.22 -2.94 -5.36
N SER A 147 12.92 -3.98 -6.15
CA SER A 147 11.65 -4.72 -6.09
C SER A 147 11.76 -6.10 -6.76
N LEU A 148 10.76 -6.94 -6.47
CA LEU A 148 10.54 -8.18 -7.20
C LEU A 148 9.65 -7.94 -8.42
N ASN A 149 9.73 -8.82 -9.41
CA ASN A 149 8.73 -8.86 -10.48
C ASN A 149 7.30 -8.97 -9.89
N SER A 150 6.34 -8.21 -10.42
CA SER A 150 4.98 -8.14 -9.88
C SER A 150 4.29 -9.50 -9.83
N ALA A 151 4.50 -10.39 -10.80
CA ALA A 151 3.93 -11.74 -10.79
C ALA A 151 4.56 -12.62 -9.71
N MET A 152 5.86 -12.46 -9.44
CA MET A 152 6.53 -13.17 -8.32
C MET A 152 6.06 -12.64 -6.97
N ALA A 153 5.94 -11.33 -6.80
CA ALA A 153 5.39 -10.72 -5.59
C ALA A 153 3.95 -11.21 -5.32
N ALA A 154 3.08 -11.16 -6.34
CA ALA A 154 1.71 -11.69 -6.24
C ALA A 154 1.70 -13.18 -5.85
N SER A 155 2.58 -13.99 -6.45
CA SER A 155 2.68 -15.42 -6.14
C SER A 155 3.06 -15.64 -4.67
N VAL A 156 4.07 -14.95 -4.15
CA VAL A 156 4.49 -15.05 -2.74
C VAL A 156 3.34 -14.71 -1.80
N LEU A 157 2.63 -13.60 -2.07
CA LEU A 157 1.50 -13.16 -1.23
C LEU A 157 0.32 -14.13 -1.28
N LEU A 158 -0.06 -14.63 -2.45
CA LEU A 158 -1.18 -15.56 -2.60
C LEU A 158 -0.90 -16.92 -1.95
N PHE A 159 0.33 -17.43 -2.05
CA PHE A 159 0.71 -18.68 -1.39
C PHE A 159 0.77 -18.51 0.14
N GLU A 160 1.22 -17.36 0.64
CA GLU A 160 1.17 -17.05 2.06
C GLU A 160 -0.28 -16.90 2.56
N ALA A 161 -1.14 -16.21 1.81
CA ALA A 161 -2.56 -16.11 2.11
C ALA A 161 -3.20 -17.51 2.27
N LYS A 162 -2.94 -18.39 1.30
CA LYS A 162 -3.39 -19.79 1.34
C LYS A 162 -2.87 -20.51 2.59
N ARG A 163 -1.58 -20.33 2.94
CA ARG A 163 -1.00 -20.92 4.14
C ARG A 163 -1.72 -20.44 5.40
N GLN A 164 -1.99 -19.15 5.54
CA GLN A 164 -2.71 -18.58 6.68
C GLN A 164 -4.15 -19.11 6.78
N LEU A 165 -4.87 -19.19 5.65
CA LEU A 165 -6.22 -19.77 5.58
C LEU A 165 -6.23 -21.23 6.06
N LEU A 166 -5.28 -22.06 5.58
CA LEU A 166 -5.18 -23.46 5.99
C LEU A 166 -4.85 -23.63 7.49
N VAL A 167 -4.03 -22.75 8.06
CA VAL A 167 -3.73 -22.77 9.50
C VAL A 167 -4.97 -22.42 10.32
N LYS A 168 -5.79 -21.47 9.85
CA LYS A 168 -7.04 -21.07 10.51
C LYS A 168 -8.07 -22.21 10.47
N GLU A 169 -8.24 -22.87 9.32
CA GLU A 169 -9.11 -24.04 9.18
C GLU A 169 -8.65 -25.23 10.03
N GLY A 170 -7.35 -25.54 10.00
CA GLY A 170 -6.76 -26.62 10.79
C GLY A 170 -6.82 -26.38 12.30
N GLY A 171 -6.74 -25.10 12.73
CA GLY A 171 -7.00 -24.68 14.10
C GLY A 171 -8.46 -24.90 14.50
N ALA A 172 -9.41 -24.42 13.69
CA ALA A 172 -10.84 -24.58 13.93
C ALA A 172 -11.27 -26.06 14.03
N SER A 173 -10.74 -26.91 13.15
CA SER A 173 -11.03 -28.35 13.15
C SER A 173 -10.48 -29.06 14.40
N ARG A 174 -9.34 -28.63 14.94
CA ARG A 174 -8.78 -29.17 16.20
C ARG A 174 -9.60 -28.83 17.45
N PHE A 175 -10.30 -27.69 17.46
CA PHE A 175 -11.14 -27.30 18.60
C PHE A 175 -12.52 -28.00 18.60
N GLN A 176 -12.98 -28.52 17.45
CA GLN A 176 -14.26 -29.23 17.36
C GLN A 176 -14.20 -30.71 17.79
N LEU A 177 -13.01 -31.31 17.90
CA LEU A 177 -12.84 -32.72 18.34
C LEU A 177 -12.70 -32.91 19.85
N LYS A 178 -12.95 -31.88 20.66
CA LYS A 178 -12.79 -31.91 22.13
C LYS A 178 -14.09 -31.73 22.93
N GLN A 179 -15.25 -31.98 22.33
CA GLN A 179 -16.53 -32.03 23.05
C GLN A 179 -17.08 -33.45 23.15
#